data_AF-A0A940RA15-F1
#
_entry.id   AF-A0A940RA15-F1
#
_cell.length_a   1.000
_cell.length_b   1.000
_cell.length_c   1.000
_cell.angle_alpha   90.00
_cell.angle_beta   90.00
_cell.angle_gamma   90.00
#
_symmetry.space_group_name_H-M   'P 1'
#
loop_
_entity.id
_entity.type
_entity.pdbx_description
1 polymer ?
#
loop_
_entity_poly.entity_id
_entity_poly.type
_entity_poly.pdbx_seq_one_letter_code
_entity_poly.pdbx_strand_id
1 'polypeptide(L)'
;MKSKILLGSFLLSVSAYAGTWQVLFSPSQSGINMSVVEFGVASDFSKALSLKQNQDPYTEAGDELFIDATVVDPSINKVFKAKVKARGNSVLSDGQVEFPKLKVEIDETENTKESLFSGQKKFRINTHLSDKADNQNSEFGRLLGGQGPLREGLAYKFAEVLGLVAPQTQFAKVRYLDTQTRKETIQSALVIETDKKMAKRLGAEIILDTQAEAGAIKAGFNENDAALFMVFHALVGNVDYSLKFHEPDIIETERYRAYWNTFLIKQADGRIKPVVYDLDLATMVNGKLAQRGQRGVNAYFGLNDPEIAGLVRAMAELRQKVSKQSLSLAVDRVVQMKDTLLNVIDASPVEAQGKNLAKKHLQIFLENSERALSYNVIAVEGANLLADSNDNAAKKIESLRPGTPVMILKEIGQYYQVAVLDLHGDLEENATPVGYVPKGAVATDLPTSLLGIVDNREM
;
A
#
# COMPACT_ATOMS: atom_id res chain seq x y z
N MET A 1 30.80 33.62 -10.84
CA MET A 1 31.88 32.95 -10.07
C MET A 1 31.36 31.61 -9.58
N LYS A 2 31.99 30.52 -10.01
CA LYS A 2 31.44 29.17 -9.95
C LYS A 2 31.73 28.50 -8.60
N SER A 3 30.67 28.07 -7.92
CA SER A 3 30.44 27.06 -6.83
C SER A 3 31.56 26.12 -6.30
N LYS A 4 32.79 26.12 -6.82
CA LYS A 4 33.83 25.12 -6.49
C LYS A 4 34.26 25.06 -5.01
N ILE A 5 34.05 26.12 -4.22
CA ILE A 5 34.51 26.18 -2.82
C ILE A 5 33.59 25.41 -1.85
N LEU A 6 32.32 25.15 -2.20
CA LEU A 6 31.33 24.59 -1.27
C LEU A 6 31.23 23.06 -1.22
N LEU A 7 31.70 22.35 -2.26
CA LEU A 7 31.72 20.89 -2.25
C LEU A 7 32.81 20.32 -1.32
N GLY A 8 33.88 21.08 -1.08
CA GLY A 8 34.99 20.63 -0.22
C GLY A 8 34.57 20.39 1.23
N SER A 9 33.77 21.29 1.81
CA SER A 9 33.25 21.11 3.18
C SER A 9 32.23 19.99 3.28
N PHE A 10 31.42 19.78 2.24
CA PHE A 10 30.45 18.69 2.16
C PHE A 10 31.12 17.30 2.06
N LEU A 11 32.31 17.19 1.48
CA LEU A 11 33.07 15.93 1.40
C LEU A 11 33.84 15.63 2.70
N LEU A 12 34.35 16.66 3.39
CA LEU A 12 35.15 16.50 4.61
C LEU A 12 34.34 15.96 5.81
N SER A 13 33.05 16.24 5.89
CA SER A 13 32.19 15.82 7.01
C SER A 13 31.59 14.41 6.92
N VAL A 14 31.81 13.68 5.81
CA VAL A 14 31.19 12.35 5.58
C VAL A 14 32.19 11.19 5.80
N SER A 15 33.45 11.49 6.11
CA SER A 15 34.56 10.52 6.11
C SER A 15 34.63 9.52 7.28
N ALA A 16 33.57 9.31 8.06
CA ALA A 16 33.67 8.62 9.36
C ALA A 16 33.02 7.22 9.50
N TYR A 17 32.49 6.59 8.44
CA TYR A 17 31.86 5.25 8.57
C TYR A 17 32.37 4.24 7.54
N ALA A 18 33.06 3.20 8.02
CA ALA A 18 33.55 2.07 7.23
C ALA A 18 32.64 0.85 7.43
N GLY A 19 31.67 0.67 6.53
CA GLY A 19 30.86 -0.55 6.40
C GLY A 19 31.07 -1.20 5.03
N THR A 20 30.75 -2.49 4.88
CA THR A 20 30.69 -3.15 3.57
C THR A 20 29.46 -2.65 2.80
N TRP A 21 29.70 -1.97 1.69
CA TRP A 21 28.65 -1.33 0.88
C TRP A 21 28.12 -2.26 -0.19
N GLN A 22 26.80 -2.24 -0.41
CA GLN A 22 26.13 -3.00 -1.46
C GLN A 22 25.52 -2.04 -2.49
N VAL A 23 25.54 -2.45 -3.75
CA VAL A 23 24.87 -1.74 -4.84
C VAL A 23 23.39 -1.62 -4.50
N LEU A 24 22.79 -0.44 -4.72
CA LEU A 24 21.42 -0.07 -4.34
C LEU A 24 20.37 -1.17 -4.59
N PHE A 25 20.55 -1.98 -5.65
CA PHE A 25 19.63 -3.03 -6.05
C PHE A 25 20.33 -4.32 -6.47
N SER A 26 21.34 -4.75 -5.71
CA SER A 26 21.96 -6.05 -5.96
C SER A 26 20.95 -7.18 -5.72
N PRO A 27 20.80 -8.16 -6.64
CA PRO A 27 20.02 -9.36 -6.36
C PRO A 27 20.64 -10.05 -5.14
N SER A 28 19.89 -10.20 -4.04
CA SER A 28 20.37 -11.01 -2.92
C SER A 28 20.26 -12.48 -3.33
N GLN A 29 21.32 -13.26 -3.16
CA GLN A 29 21.31 -14.67 -3.59
C GLN A 29 20.59 -15.60 -2.61
N SER A 30 20.22 -15.15 -1.40
CA SER A 30 19.43 -15.93 -0.43
C SER A 30 19.17 -15.23 0.91
N GLY A 31 19.65 -14.00 1.11
CA GLY A 31 19.50 -13.26 2.36
C GLY A 31 18.56 -12.08 2.24
N ILE A 32 17.73 -11.87 3.26
CA ILE A 32 16.97 -10.63 3.43
C ILE A 32 18.00 -9.53 3.72
N ASN A 33 18.36 -8.76 2.70
CA ASN A 33 19.26 -7.63 2.86
C ASN A 33 18.53 -6.46 3.52
N MET A 34 18.88 -6.17 4.77
CA MET A 34 18.34 -5.05 5.56
C MET A 34 19.40 -3.96 5.82
N SER A 35 20.47 -3.92 5.02
CA SER A 35 21.49 -2.88 5.13
C SER A 35 20.88 -1.48 4.91
N VAL A 36 21.47 -0.47 5.55
CA VAL A 36 21.13 0.94 5.33
C VAL A 36 22.29 1.57 4.56
N VAL A 37 22.03 2.06 3.36
CA VAL A 37 23.05 2.78 2.58
C VAL A 37 23.10 4.26 2.96
N GLU A 38 24.24 4.92 2.79
CA GLU A 38 24.39 6.34 3.09
C GLU A 38 24.87 7.09 1.86
N PHE A 39 24.22 8.21 1.54
CA PHE A 39 24.64 9.08 0.44
C PHE A 39 24.14 10.51 0.64
N GLY A 40 24.72 11.45 -0.11
CA GLY A 40 24.34 12.86 -0.09
C GLY A 40 23.53 13.26 -1.32
N VAL A 41 22.58 14.19 -1.15
CA VAL A 41 21.89 14.88 -2.24
C VAL A 41 21.92 16.39 -1.96
N ALA A 42 22.46 17.17 -2.88
CA ALA A 42 22.45 18.63 -2.80
C ALA A 42 21.61 19.22 -3.93
N SER A 43 20.65 20.08 -3.59
CA SER A 43 19.76 20.75 -4.56
C SER A 43 19.04 21.94 -3.91
N ASP A 44 18.30 22.72 -4.70
CA ASP A 44 17.31 23.68 -4.23
C ASP A 44 15.95 22.98 -4.03
N PHE A 45 15.72 22.36 -2.86
CA PHE A 45 14.53 21.56 -2.63
C PHE A 45 13.25 22.40 -2.58
N SER A 46 13.36 23.66 -2.14
CA SER A 46 12.26 24.63 -2.17
C SER A 46 11.76 24.89 -3.58
N LYS A 47 12.68 25.01 -4.55
CA LYS A 47 12.35 25.16 -5.97
C LYS A 47 11.76 23.87 -6.56
N ALA A 48 12.28 22.70 -6.20
CA ALA A 48 11.70 21.43 -6.65
C ALA A 48 10.24 21.27 -6.17
N LEU A 49 9.98 21.65 -4.91
CA LEU A 49 8.65 21.65 -4.32
C LEU A 49 7.71 22.63 -5.04
N SER A 50 8.12 23.88 -5.22
CA SER A 50 7.27 24.90 -5.85
C SER A 50 6.98 24.61 -7.32
N LEU A 51 7.95 24.07 -8.08
CA LEU A 51 7.72 23.61 -9.45
C LEU A 51 6.64 22.52 -9.52
N LYS A 52 6.60 21.61 -8.54
CA LYS A 52 5.55 20.58 -8.48
C LYS A 52 4.20 21.17 -8.09
N GLN A 53 4.13 22.04 -7.08
CA GLN A 53 2.89 22.67 -6.63
C GLN A 53 2.17 23.48 -7.72
N ASN A 54 2.93 24.06 -8.65
CA ASN A 54 2.37 24.80 -9.79
C ASN A 54 1.91 23.89 -10.96
N GLN A 55 2.03 22.57 -10.81
CA GLN A 55 1.68 21.62 -11.87
C GLN A 55 0.24 21.15 -11.73
N ASP A 56 -0.44 20.95 -12.86
CA ASP A 56 -1.70 20.21 -12.90
C ASP A 56 -1.50 18.76 -12.36
N PRO A 57 -2.25 18.32 -11.32
CA PRO A 57 -2.19 16.96 -10.77
C PRO A 57 -2.40 15.84 -11.79
N TYR A 58 -3.09 16.13 -12.90
CA TYR A 58 -3.49 15.16 -13.91
C TYR A 58 -2.54 15.12 -15.10
N THR A 59 -1.58 16.02 -15.19
CA THR A 59 -0.59 16.02 -16.28
C THR A 59 0.67 15.27 -15.85
N GLU A 60 1.16 14.37 -16.71
CA GLU A 60 2.43 13.71 -16.47
C GLU A 60 3.55 14.75 -16.47
N ALA A 61 4.31 14.86 -15.37
CA ALA A 61 5.39 15.82 -15.24
C ALA A 61 6.49 15.53 -16.26
N GLY A 62 6.71 16.46 -17.20
CA GLY A 62 7.79 16.35 -18.15
C GLY A 62 9.16 16.62 -17.52
N ASP A 63 10.16 16.77 -18.37
CA ASP A 63 11.54 16.98 -17.95
C ASP A 63 11.79 18.42 -17.43
N GLU A 64 10.86 19.34 -17.67
CA GLU A 64 10.90 20.74 -17.23
C GLU A 64 10.88 20.93 -15.70
N LEU A 65 10.37 19.94 -14.96
CA LEU A 65 10.35 20.02 -13.49
C LEU A 65 11.67 19.60 -12.85
N PHE A 66 12.63 19.09 -13.63
CA PHE A 66 13.94 18.74 -13.11
C PHE A 66 14.80 19.99 -12.90
N ILE A 67 15.43 20.06 -11.73
CA ILE A 67 16.45 21.06 -11.40
C ILE A 67 17.80 20.39 -11.18
N ASP A 68 18.86 21.16 -11.34
CA ASP A 68 20.23 20.69 -11.11
C ASP A 68 20.42 20.22 -9.67
N ALA A 69 21.05 19.06 -9.54
CA ALA A 69 21.38 18.46 -8.27
C ALA A 69 22.78 17.87 -8.30
N THR A 70 23.25 17.45 -7.14
CA THR A 70 24.48 16.67 -7.01
C THR A 70 24.21 15.51 -6.07
N VAL A 71 24.67 14.32 -6.46
CA VAL A 71 24.61 13.11 -5.63
C VAL A 71 26.02 12.76 -5.19
N VAL A 72 26.21 12.44 -3.91
CA VAL A 72 27.52 12.10 -3.36
C VAL A 72 27.49 10.70 -2.80
N ASP A 73 28.38 9.85 -3.30
CA ASP A 73 28.66 8.54 -2.73
C ASP A 73 29.90 8.66 -1.84
N PRO A 74 29.73 8.67 -0.50
CA PRO A 74 30.85 8.82 0.40
C PRO A 74 31.74 7.57 0.47
N SER A 75 31.23 6.39 0.12
CA SER A 75 31.98 5.13 0.21
C SER A 75 33.20 5.11 -0.70
N ILE A 76 33.11 5.83 -1.82
CA ILE A 76 34.18 5.96 -2.81
C ILE A 76 34.56 7.43 -3.06
N ASN A 77 34.12 8.33 -2.17
CA ASN A 77 34.36 9.78 -2.25
C ASN A 77 34.05 10.37 -3.66
N LYS A 78 32.93 9.95 -4.25
CA LYS A 78 32.55 10.31 -5.61
C LYS A 78 31.35 11.23 -5.65
N VAL A 79 31.45 12.24 -6.49
CA VAL A 79 30.40 13.23 -6.73
C VAL A 79 29.87 13.05 -8.14
N PHE A 80 28.55 12.92 -8.26
CA PHE A 80 27.84 12.77 -9.52
C PHE A 80 27.03 14.02 -9.82
N LYS A 81 27.13 14.53 -11.05
CA LYS A 81 26.12 15.46 -11.55
C LYS A 81 24.78 14.74 -11.66
N ALA A 82 23.72 15.40 -11.23
CA ALA A 82 22.40 14.83 -11.24
C ALA A 82 21.34 15.92 -11.50
N LYS A 83 20.11 15.46 -11.66
CA LYS A 83 18.91 16.28 -11.60
C LYS A 83 17.95 15.69 -10.58
N VAL A 84 17.14 16.55 -9.97
CA VAL A 84 16.07 16.12 -9.07
C VAL A 84 14.77 16.81 -9.40
N LYS A 85 13.65 16.14 -9.18
CA LYS A 85 12.31 16.75 -9.13
C LYS A 85 11.49 16.20 -7.98
N ALA A 86 10.56 17.00 -7.47
CA ALA A 86 9.55 16.52 -6.53
C ALA A 86 8.60 15.54 -7.24
N ARG A 87 8.08 14.56 -6.49
CA ARG A 87 7.10 13.56 -6.97
C ARG A 87 5.99 13.33 -5.96
N GLY A 88 4.91 12.70 -6.42
CA GLY A 88 3.70 12.44 -5.65
C GLY A 88 2.72 13.62 -5.77
N ASN A 89 1.43 13.29 -5.84
CA ASN A 89 0.38 14.31 -5.99
C ASN A 89 -0.01 14.94 -4.65
N SER A 90 0.28 14.28 -3.53
CA SER A 90 0.10 14.85 -2.18
C SER A 90 0.95 16.10 -1.91
N VAL A 91 1.98 16.33 -2.74
CA VAL A 91 2.82 17.53 -2.69
C VAL A 91 2.06 18.79 -3.15
N LEU A 92 0.94 18.62 -3.86
CA LEU A 92 0.15 19.70 -4.44
C LEU A 92 -0.79 20.39 -3.44
N SER A 93 -1.03 19.78 -2.29
CA SER A 93 -1.87 20.37 -1.23
C SER A 93 -1.02 21.27 -0.33
N ASP A 94 -1.34 22.56 -0.29
CA ASP A 94 -0.61 23.55 0.49
C ASP A 94 -0.48 23.15 1.98
N GLY A 95 0.72 23.34 2.53
CA GLY A 95 0.99 23.18 3.97
C GLY A 95 1.16 21.75 4.48
N GLN A 96 1.01 20.73 3.63
CA GLN A 96 1.04 19.33 4.09
C GLN A 96 2.43 18.69 4.09
N VAL A 97 3.31 19.12 3.19
CA VAL A 97 4.63 18.56 3.00
C VAL A 97 5.62 19.71 2.94
N GLU A 98 6.59 19.72 3.86
CA GLU A 98 7.68 20.71 3.88
C GLU A 98 8.88 20.23 3.05
N PHE A 99 9.01 18.91 2.87
CA PHE A 99 10.07 18.29 2.08
C PHE A 99 9.51 17.21 1.14
N PRO A 100 9.50 17.40 -0.19
CA PRO A 100 8.82 16.49 -1.10
C PRO A 100 9.51 15.12 -1.19
N LYS A 101 8.74 14.09 -1.59
CA LYS A 101 9.34 12.86 -2.16
C LYS A 101 10.09 13.23 -3.44
N LEU A 102 11.21 12.58 -3.74
CA LEU A 102 12.09 12.97 -4.84
C LEU A 102 12.19 11.90 -5.93
N LYS A 103 12.41 12.34 -7.16
CA LYS A 103 12.95 11.52 -8.26
C LYS A 103 14.32 12.07 -8.63
N VAL A 104 15.34 11.22 -8.62
CA VAL A 104 16.73 11.59 -8.90
C VAL A 104 17.19 10.93 -10.19
N GLU A 105 17.85 11.71 -11.05
CA GLU A 105 18.48 11.25 -12.29
C GLU A 105 19.95 11.68 -12.32
N ILE A 106 20.86 10.73 -12.10
CA ILE A 106 22.30 10.91 -12.32
C ILE A 106 22.55 11.04 -13.82
N ASP A 107 23.39 12.00 -14.19
CA ASP A 107 23.71 12.33 -15.58
C ASP A 107 24.20 11.08 -16.36
N GLU A 108 23.75 10.94 -17.60
CA GLU A 108 24.07 9.78 -18.43
C GLU A 108 25.57 9.68 -18.79
N THR A 109 26.31 10.78 -18.70
CA THR A 109 27.76 10.82 -18.89
C THR A 109 28.54 10.35 -17.66
N GLU A 110 27.91 10.29 -16.49
CA GLU A 110 28.55 9.87 -15.25
C GLU A 110 28.79 8.36 -15.23
N ASN A 111 30.00 7.95 -14.83
CA ASN A 111 30.33 6.54 -14.65
C ASN A 111 29.92 6.09 -13.24
N THR A 112 28.82 5.36 -13.11
CA THR A 112 28.38 4.84 -11.80
C THR A 112 28.98 3.48 -11.44
N LYS A 113 29.90 2.92 -12.23
CA LYS A 113 30.59 1.69 -11.86
C LYS A 113 31.30 1.86 -10.53
N GLU A 114 31.31 0.78 -9.74
CA GLU A 114 31.96 0.69 -8.42
C GLU A 114 31.37 1.62 -7.35
N SER A 115 30.25 2.31 -7.65
CA SER A 115 29.51 3.11 -6.67
C SER A 115 28.25 2.39 -6.19
N LEU A 116 27.63 2.94 -5.15
CA LEU A 116 26.30 2.56 -4.68
C LEU A 116 25.26 2.57 -5.82
N PHE A 117 25.47 3.44 -6.82
CA PHE A 117 24.58 3.67 -7.96
C PHE A 117 24.95 2.83 -9.20
N SER A 118 25.79 1.80 -9.06
CA SER A 118 26.19 0.93 -10.17
C SER A 118 24.97 0.33 -10.87
N GLY A 119 24.85 0.58 -12.19
CA GLY A 119 23.70 0.15 -13.00
C GLY A 119 22.40 0.96 -12.79
N GLN A 120 22.38 1.91 -11.85
CA GLN A 120 21.19 2.68 -11.48
C GLN A 120 21.42 4.19 -11.57
N LYS A 121 20.98 4.78 -12.68
CA LYS A 121 21.04 6.25 -12.90
C LYS A 121 19.75 6.98 -12.54
N LYS A 122 18.62 6.27 -12.44
CA LYS A 122 17.31 6.88 -12.13
C LYS A 122 16.68 6.12 -10.99
N PHE A 123 16.31 6.82 -9.92
CA PHE A 123 15.67 6.22 -8.75
C PHE A 123 14.73 7.21 -8.06
N ARG A 124 13.86 6.68 -7.21
CA ARG A 124 12.94 7.47 -6.39
C ARG A 124 13.41 7.45 -4.94
N ILE A 125 13.12 8.51 -4.21
CA ILE A 125 13.36 8.60 -2.77
C ILE A 125 12.04 8.97 -2.11
N ASN A 126 11.53 8.09 -1.25
CA ASN A 126 10.51 8.48 -0.28
C ASN A 126 11.25 9.11 0.91
N THR A 127 10.92 10.36 1.17
CA THR A 127 11.62 11.24 2.12
C THR A 127 10.81 11.37 3.42
N HIS A 128 11.37 12.10 4.38
CA HIS A 128 10.80 12.35 5.69
C HIS A 128 9.55 13.26 5.68
N LEU A 129 9.18 13.84 4.53
CA LEU A 129 8.02 14.74 4.30
C LEU A 129 8.02 16.07 5.08
N SER A 130 8.58 16.11 6.28
CA SER A 130 8.70 17.29 7.13
C SER A 130 9.79 17.09 8.17
N ASP A 131 10.49 18.17 8.52
CA ASP A 131 11.50 18.21 9.59
C ASP A 131 10.85 18.17 11.00
N LYS A 132 9.53 18.06 11.09
CA LYS A 132 8.79 17.85 12.35
C LYS A 132 9.23 16.55 13.03
N ALA A 133 8.97 16.49 14.34
CA ALA A 133 9.30 15.33 15.14
C ALA A 133 8.63 14.06 14.60
N ASP A 134 9.36 12.95 14.67
CA ASP A 134 8.84 11.62 14.39
C ASP A 134 7.57 11.35 15.23
N ASN A 135 6.63 10.57 14.67
CA ASN A 135 5.32 10.21 15.25
C ASN A 135 4.17 11.21 15.08
N GLN A 136 4.33 12.24 14.23
CA GLN A 136 3.20 13.04 13.79
C GLN A 136 2.70 12.56 12.44
N ASN A 137 1.39 12.56 12.24
CA ASN A 137 0.84 12.29 10.91
C ASN A 137 0.38 13.60 10.28
N SER A 138 0.50 13.71 8.96
CA SER A 138 -0.15 14.77 8.20
C SER A 138 -1.67 14.66 8.29
N GLU A 139 -2.36 15.67 7.77
CA GLU A 139 -3.83 15.68 7.64
C GLU A 139 -4.35 14.45 6.87
N PHE A 140 -3.64 14.02 5.83
CA PHE A 140 -3.95 12.79 5.08
C PHE A 140 -3.48 11.50 5.75
N GLY A 141 -2.91 11.57 6.96
CA GLY A 141 -2.53 10.38 7.72
C GLY A 141 -1.11 9.86 7.45
N ARG A 142 -0.30 10.52 6.62
CA ARG A 142 1.09 10.10 6.35
C ARG A 142 1.97 10.33 7.56
N LEU A 143 2.82 9.37 7.91
CA LEU A 143 3.80 9.54 8.99
C LEU A 143 4.89 10.53 8.56
N LEU A 144 5.00 11.64 9.29
CA LEU A 144 6.04 12.64 9.13
C LEU A 144 7.32 12.20 9.86
N GLY A 145 8.46 12.72 9.40
CA GLY A 145 9.77 12.40 9.94
C GLY A 145 10.43 11.18 9.27
N GLY A 146 11.59 10.78 9.77
CA GLY A 146 12.43 9.76 9.15
C GLY A 146 11.88 8.33 9.27
N GLN A 147 10.90 8.10 10.14
CA GLN A 147 10.36 6.77 10.41
C GLN A 147 9.44 6.26 9.30
N GLY A 148 8.66 7.14 8.67
CA GLY A 148 7.71 6.79 7.61
C GLY A 148 8.35 5.96 6.49
N PRO A 149 9.44 6.44 5.85
CA PRO A 149 10.13 5.69 4.80
C PRO A 149 10.65 4.31 5.25
N LEU A 150 11.17 4.19 6.48
CA LEU A 150 11.67 2.91 6.97
C LEU A 150 10.53 1.91 7.19
N ARG A 151 9.42 2.34 7.78
CA ARG A 151 8.26 1.46 7.96
C ARG A 151 7.63 1.07 6.62
N GLU A 152 7.57 2.00 5.64
CA GLU A 152 7.12 1.68 4.28
C GLU A 152 8.04 0.64 3.62
N GLY A 153 9.35 0.77 3.80
CA GLY A 153 10.32 -0.21 3.30
C GLY A 153 10.12 -1.60 3.89
N LEU A 154 9.76 -1.69 5.17
CA LEU A 154 9.40 -2.96 5.82
C LEU A 154 8.15 -3.60 5.17
N ALA A 155 7.14 -2.81 4.82
CA ALA A 155 5.96 -3.31 4.12
C ALA A 155 6.29 -3.84 2.71
N TYR A 156 7.22 -3.20 1.98
CA TYR A 156 7.73 -3.78 0.73
C TYR A 156 8.48 -5.09 0.94
N LYS A 157 9.21 -5.26 2.05
CA LYS A 157 9.86 -6.54 2.38
C LYS A 157 8.87 -7.65 2.67
N PHE A 158 7.69 -7.34 3.20
CA PHE A 158 6.60 -8.32 3.32
C PHE A 158 6.14 -8.77 1.93
N ALA A 159 5.91 -7.83 1.00
CA ALA A 159 5.52 -8.16 -0.36
C ALA A 159 6.57 -9.06 -1.05
N GLU A 160 7.87 -8.76 -0.88
CA GLU A 160 8.97 -9.57 -1.40
C GLU A 160 8.95 -11.01 -0.85
N VAL A 161 8.80 -11.19 0.48
CA VAL A 161 8.72 -12.52 1.11
C VAL A 161 7.51 -13.32 0.63
N LEU A 162 6.37 -12.66 0.44
CA LEU A 162 5.15 -13.31 -0.02
C LEU A 162 5.21 -13.69 -1.51
N GLY A 163 6.18 -13.17 -2.26
CA GLY A 163 6.34 -13.44 -3.70
C GLY A 163 5.49 -12.52 -4.58
N LEU A 164 5.08 -11.37 -4.07
CA LEU A 164 4.35 -10.36 -4.83
C LEU A 164 5.30 -9.54 -5.70
N VAL A 165 4.76 -9.02 -6.81
CA VAL A 165 5.52 -8.10 -7.65
C VAL A 165 5.56 -6.73 -6.97
N ALA A 166 6.77 -6.22 -6.74
CA ALA A 166 7.01 -4.93 -6.14
C ALA A 166 8.30 -4.30 -6.71
N PRO A 167 8.45 -2.96 -6.65
CA PRO A 167 9.73 -2.33 -6.92
C PRO A 167 10.78 -2.81 -5.91
N GLN A 168 12.03 -2.96 -6.35
CA GLN A 168 13.11 -3.15 -5.38
C GLN A 168 13.26 -1.89 -4.51
N THR A 169 13.50 -2.10 -3.22
CA THR A 169 13.67 -1.03 -2.24
C THR A 169 14.95 -1.21 -1.45
N GLN A 170 15.52 -0.09 -1.02
CA GLN A 170 16.76 -0.03 -0.24
C GLN A 170 16.62 1.03 0.85
N PHE A 171 16.79 0.64 2.11
CA PHE A 171 16.82 1.58 3.22
C PHE A 171 18.04 2.48 3.09
N ALA A 172 17.86 3.77 3.36
CA ALA A 172 18.93 4.74 3.24
C ALA A 172 18.91 5.77 4.37
N LYS A 173 20.08 6.34 4.64
CA LYS A 173 20.26 7.58 5.39
C LYS A 173 20.83 8.62 4.43
N VAL A 174 20.05 9.65 4.15
CA VAL A 174 20.38 10.63 3.12
C VAL A 174 20.72 11.96 3.76
N ARG A 175 21.89 12.50 3.43
CA ARG A 175 22.29 13.86 3.77
C ARG A 175 21.78 14.82 2.70
N TYR A 176 20.79 15.63 3.04
CA TYR A 176 20.23 16.65 2.17
C TYR A 176 20.93 17.99 2.45
N LEU A 177 21.52 18.59 1.41
CA LEU A 177 22.06 19.95 1.47
C LEU A 177 21.22 20.87 0.60
N ASP A 178 20.46 21.77 1.23
CA ASP A 178 19.74 22.80 0.51
C ASP A 178 20.71 23.87 0.00
N THR A 179 20.80 24.02 -1.32
CA THR A 179 21.83 24.88 -1.93
C THR A 179 21.55 26.38 -1.79
N GLN A 180 20.31 26.77 -1.50
CA GLN A 180 19.92 28.18 -1.30
C GLN A 180 20.19 28.61 0.13
N THR A 181 19.69 27.84 1.09
CA THR A 181 19.73 28.15 2.52
C THR A 181 21.01 27.67 3.20
N ARG A 182 21.74 26.75 2.57
CA ARG A 182 22.89 26.01 3.16
C ARG A 182 22.53 25.16 4.37
N LYS A 183 21.23 24.96 4.63
CA LYS A 183 20.77 24.05 5.68
C LYS A 183 21.10 22.62 5.26
N GLU A 184 21.69 21.88 6.19
CA GLU A 184 21.93 20.45 6.04
C GLU A 184 21.00 19.68 6.97
N THR A 185 20.39 18.60 6.47
CA THR A 185 19.66 17.64 7.28
C THR A 185 20.10 16.22 6.91
N ILE A 186 20.09 15.32 7.89
CA ILE A 186 20.36 13.90 7.66
C ILE A 186 19.13 13.14 8.10
N GLN A 187 18.48 12.49 7.14
CA GLN A 187 17.19 11.85 7.38
C GLN A 187 17.18 10.43 6.82
N SER A 188 16.48 9.55 7.51
CA SER A 188 16.14 8.23 6.98
C SER A 188 15.24 8.38 5.75
N ALA A 189 15.44 7.49 4.79
CA ALA A 189 14.74 7.49 3.52
C ALA A 189 14.59 6.07 2.98
N LEU A 190 13.73 5.94 1.98
CA LEU A 190 13.55 4.71 1.22
C LEU A 190 13.86 4.98 -0.25
N VAL A 191 14.89 4.32 -0.77
CA VAL A 191 15.22 4.37 -2.20
C VAL A 191 14.40 3.30 -2.91
N ILE A 192 13.69 3.69 -3.95
CA ILE A 192 12.75 2.82 -4.68
C ILE A 192 13.14 2.79 -6.16
N GLU A 193 13.19 1.58 -6.72
CA GLU A 193 13.32 1.32 -8.16
C GLU A 193 12.25 2.09 -8.94
N THR A 194 12.53 2.52 -10.18
CA THR A 194 11.51 3.15 -11.05
C THR A 194 10.67 2.10 -11.76
N ASP A 195 9.44 2.43 -12.16
CA ASP A 195 8.55 1.46 -12.81
C ASP A 195 9.17 0.91 -14.10
N LYS A 196 9.78 1.80 -14.91
CA LYS A 196 10.52 1.42 -16.13
C LYS A 196 11.69 0.46 -15.85
N LYS A 197 12.38 0.62 -14.72
CA LYS A 197 13.48 -0.28 -14.32
C LYS A 197 12.96 -1.63 -13.84
N MET A 198 11.90 -1.62 -13.05
CA MET A 198 11.23 -2.83 -12.59
C MET A 198 10.71 -3.65 -13.77
N ALA A 199 10.02 -3.01 -14.72
CA ALA A 199 9.54 -3.63 -15.95
C ALA A 199 10.68 -4.27 -16.75
N LYS A 200 11.78 -3.53 -16.95
CA LYS A 200 12.99 -4.06 -17.59
C LYS A 200 13.59 -5.26 -16.85
N ARG A 201 13.71 -5.18 -15.51
CA ARG A 201 14.24 -6.27 -14.67
C ARG A 201 13.39 -7.53 -14.76
N LEU A 202 12.09 -7.37 -14.86
CA LEU A 202 11.12 -8.47 -14.94
C LEU A 202 10.87 -8.96 -16.37
N GLY A 203 11.47 -8.33 -17.39
CA GLY A 203 11.17 -8.62 -18.79
C GLY A 203 9.68 -8.43 -19.10
N ALA A 204 9.07 -7.40 -18.51
CA ALA A 204 7.63 -7.16 -18.53
C ALA A 204 7.30 -5.79 -19.13
N GLU A 205 6.07 -5.65 -19.61
CA GLU A 205 5.45 -4.39 -20.03
C GLU A 205 4.63 -3.81 -18.87
N ILE A 206 4.59 -2.48 -18.75
CA ILE A 206 3.73 -1.78 -17.79
C ILE A 206 2.39 -1.52 -18.46
N ILE A 207 1.30 -1.89 -17.79
CA ILE A 207 -0.06 -1.52 -18.17
C ILE A 207 -0.54 -0.47 -17.18
N LEU A 208 -0.77 0.75 -17.68
CA LEU A 208 -1.26 1.86 -16.88
C LEU A 208 -2.79 1.88 -16.83
N ASP A 209 -3.32 2.56 -15.82
CA ASP A 209 -4.77 2.74 -15.59
C ASP A 209 -5.51 3.24 -16.84
N THR A 210 -4.94 4.22 -17.54
CA THR A 210 -5.53 4.79 -18.78
C THR A 210 -5.62 3.83 -19.95
N GLN A 211 -4.95 2.68 -19.88
CA GLN A 211 -4.93 1.64 -20.92
C GLN A 211 -5.80 0.44 -20.58
N ALA A 212 -6.31 0.37 -19.34
CA ALA A 212 -7.15 -0.72 -18.89
C ALA A 212 -8.63 -0.43 -19.19
N GLU A 213 -9.02 -0.65 -20.45
CA GLU A 213 -10.42 -0.52 -20.88
C GLU A 213 -11.32 -1.69 -20.40
N ALA A 214 -10.74 -2.70 -19.75
CA ALA A 214 -11.46 -3.88 -19.25
C ALA A 214 -10.87 -4.37 -17.92
N GLY A 215 -11.72 -4.62 -16.91
CA GLY A 215 -11.33 -5.14 -15.60
C GLY A 215 -10.38 -6.35 -15.67
N ALA A 216 -9.57 -6.55 -14.62
CA ALA A 216 -8.40 -7.43 -14.66
C ALA A 216 -8.70 -8.87 -15.16
N ILE A 217 -9.85 -9.47 -14.85
CA ILE A 217 -10.21 -10.82 -15.35
C ILE A 217 -10.22 -10.88 -16.88
N LYS A 218 -10.79 -9.88 -17.57
CA LYS A 218 -10.81 -9.84 -19.04
C LYS A 218 -9.40 -9.72 -19.62
N ALA A 219 -8.46 -9.15 -18.85
CA ALA A 219 -7.07 -9.07 -19.22
C ALA A 219 -6.30 -10.40 -19.03
N GLY A 220 -6.93 -11.46 -18.51
CA GLY A 220 -6.29 -12.76 -18.27
C GLY A 220 -5.58 -12.85 -16.93
N PHE A 221 -6.05 -12.09 -15.94
CA PHE A 221 -5.48 -12.05 -14.60
C PHE A 221 -5.77 -13.32 -13.80
N ASN A 222 -4.79 -13.82 -13.07
CA ASN A 222 -4.95 -14.99 -12.21
C ASN A 222 -5.62 -14.58 -10.89
N GLU A 223 -6.74 -15.21 -10.53
CA GLU A 223 -7.48 -14.89 -9.31
C GLU A 223 -6.64 -15.10 -8.03
N ASN A 224 -5.76 -16.11 -7.98
CA ASN A 224 -4.90 -16.34 -6.82
C ASN A 224 -3.86 -15.21 -6.65
N ASP A 225 -3.32 -14.69 -7.75
CA ASP A 225 -2.42 -13.52 -7.70
C ASP A 225 -3.19 -12.27 -7.22
N ALA A 226 -4.45 -12.11 -7.63
CA ALA A 226 -5.34 -11.04 -7.13
C ALA A 226 -5.60 -11.15 -5.63
N ALA A 227 -6.00 -12.35 -5.19
CA ALA A 227 -6.30 -12.64 -3.80
C ALA A 227 -5.06 -12.42 -2.92
N LEU A 228 -3.87 -12.89 -3.32
CA LEU A 228 -2.65 -12.66 -2.56
C LEU A 228 -2.28 -11.17 -2.45
N PHE A 229 -2.44 -10.42 -3.55
CA PHE A 229 -2.25 -8.98 -3.54
C PHE A 229 -3.22 -8.27 -2.57
N MET A 230 -4.52 -8.54 -2.68
CA MET A 230 -5.53 -7.91 -1.83
C MET A 230 -5.37 -8.31 -0.35
N VAL A 231 -5.06 -9.59 -0.07
CA VAL A 231 -4.77 -10.09 1.28
C VAL A 231 -3.52 -9.44 1.85
N PHE A 232 -2.48 -9.19 1.06
CA PHE A 232 -1.32 -8.42 1.50
C PHE A 232 -1.71 -7.00 1.93
N HIS A 233 -2.55 -6.31 1.16
CA HIS A 233 -3.02 -4.98 1.55
C HIS A 233 -3.85 -5.03 2.84
N ALA A 234 -4.68 -6.05 3.05
CA ALA A 234 -5.37 -6.26 4.31
C ALA A 234 -4.39 -6.54 5.49
N LEU A 235 -3.36 -7.36 5.27
CA LEU A 235 -2.31 -7.68 6.25
C LEU A 235 -1.57 -6.44 6.75
N VAL A 236 -1.15 -5.55 5.84
CA VAL A 236 -0.47 -4.30 6.22
C VAL A 236 -1.45 -3.18 6.59
N GLY A 237 -2.75 -3.48 6.51
CA GLY A 237 -3.88 -2.56 6.68
C GLY A 237 -3.75 -1.31 5.82
N ASN A 238 -3.48 -1.50 4.53
CA ASN A 238 -3.56 -0.47 3.51
C ASN A 238 -4.95 -0.51 2.86
N VAL A 239 -5.72 0.56 3.02
CA VAL A 239 -7.03 0.74 2.37
C VAL A 239 -7.00 1.73 1.22
N ASP A 240 -5.86 2.41 1.01
CA ASP A 240 -5.67 3.38 -0.07
C ASP A 240 -5.12 2.67 -1.31
N TYR A 241 -5.88 1.72 -1.84
CA TYR A 241 -5.56 1.04 -3.10
C TYR A 241 -6.84 0.64 -3.82
N SER A 242 -6.75 0.46 -5.13
CA SER A 242 -7.85 -0.07 -5.95
C SER A 242 -7.30 -1.01 -7.01
N LEU A 243 -7.94 -2.17 -7.15
CA LEU A 243 -7.67 -3.14 -8.20
C LEU A 243 -9.01 -3.61 -8.77
N LYS A 244 -9.45 -2.99 -9.87
CA LYS A 244 -10.65 -3.38 -10.59
C LYS A 244 -10.49 -4.79 -11.14
N PHE A 245 -11.21 -5.73 -10.53
CA PHE A 245 -11.11 -7.16 -10.83
C PHE A 245 -12.25 -7.66 -11.72
N HIS A 246 -13.49 -7.21 -11.46
CA HIS A 246 -14.69 -7.54 -12.23
C HIS A 246 -15.24 -6.34 -13.03
N GLU A 247 -16.23 -6.62 -13.89
CA GLU A 247 -17.13 -5.63 -14.48
C GLU A 247 -18.56 -5.94 -14.01
N PRO A 248 -19.40 -4.93 -13.70
CA PRO A 248 -19.14 -3.49 -13.70
C PRO A 248 -18.29 -3.02 -12.50
N ASP A 249 -18.02 -1.71 -12.38
CA ASP A 249 -17.26 -1.13 -11.26
C ASP A 249 -17.90 -1.48 -9.90
N ILE A 250 -17.08 -1.91 -8.94
CA ILE A 250 -17.54 -2.41 -7.63
C ILE A 250 -17.58 -1.28 -6.60
N ILE A 251 -16.64 -0.34 -6.67
CA ILE A 251 -16.54 0.79 -5.75
C ILE A 251 -16.39 2.08 -6.52
N GLU A 252 -16.80 3.21 -5.92
CA GLU A 252 -16.73 4.54 -6.54
C GLU A 252 -15.33 4.84 -7.12
N THR A 253 -14.25 4.46 -6.42
CA THR A 253 -12.89 4.67 -6.92
C THR A 253 -12.61 3.89 -8.21
N GLU A 254 -13.10 2.67 -8.34
CA GLU A 254 -12.93 1.83 -9.54
C GLU A 254 -13.60 2.46 -10.77
N ARG A 255 -14.68 3.22 -10.56
CA ARG A 255 -15.39 3.97 -11.60
C ARG A 255 -14.54 5.04 -12.27
N TYR A 256 -13.68 5.68 -11.49
CA TYR A 256 -12.83 6.76 -11.98
C TYR A 256 -11.44 6.28 -12.34
N ARG A 257 -10.96 5.23 -11.68
CA ARG A 257 -9.65 4.62 -11.89
C ARG A 257 -9.72 3.12 -11.64
N ALA A 258 -9.49 2.33 -12.68
CA ALA A 258 -9.40 0.88 -12.57
C ALA A 258 -8.29 0.48 -11.57
N TYR A 259 -7.21 1.26 -11.50
CA TYR A 259 -6.09 1.04 -10.57
C TYR A 259 -5.75 2.30 -9.76
N TRP A 260 -5.64 2.15 -8.45
CA TRP A 260 -5.19 3.20 -7.53
C TRP A 260 -4.08 2.67 -6.61
N ASN A 261 -2.98 3.41 -6.49
CA ASN A 261 -1.76 2.98 -5.79
C ASN A 261 -1.30 1.56 -6.16
N THR A 262 -1.56 1.18 -7.41
CA THR A 262 -1.08 -0.03 -8.04
C THR A 262 -1.09 0.19 -9.55
N PHE A 263 -0.41 -0.69 -10.26
CA PHE A 263 -0.49 -0.82 -11.70
C PHE A 263 -0.21 -2.27 -12.07
N LEU A 264 -0.46 -2.61 -13.33
CA LEU A 264 -0.27 -3.97 -13.80
C LEU A 264 1.03 -4.11 -14.59
N ILE A 265 1.61 -5.30 -14.56
CA ILE A 265 2.65 -5.69 -15.50
C ILE A 265 2.24 -6.91 -16.28
N LYS A 266 2.63 -6.97 -17.56
CA LYS A 266 2.47 -8.14 -18.42
C LYS A 266 3.83 -8.78 -18.67
N GLN A 267 4.01 -9.99 -18.17
CA GLN A 267 5.23 -10.77 -18.33
C GLN A 267 5.35 -11.32 -19.77
N ALA A 268 6.56 -11.74 -20.16
CA ALA A 268 6.82 -12.30 -21.49
C ALA A 268 5.99 -13.55 -21.82
N ASP A 269 5.54 -14.30 -20.82
CA ASP A 269 4.64 -15.45 -20.97
C ASP A 269 3.15 -15.07 -21.06
N GLY A 270 2.84 -13.77 -21.10
CA GLY A 270 1.49 -13.23 -21.19
C GLY A 270 0.77 -13.09 -19.85
N ARG A 271 1.32 -13.59 -18.73
CA ARG A 271 0.70 -13.43 -17.42
C ARG A 271 0.69 -11.96 -17.00
N ILE A 272 -0.42 -11.55 -16.42
CA ILE A 272 -0.59 -10.20 -15.87
C ILE A 272 -0.60 -10.28 -14.35
N LYS A 273 0.17 -9.41 -13.69
CA LYS A 273 0.28 -9.35 -12.23
C LYS A 273 0.11 -7.93 -11.71
N PRO A 274 -0.51 -7.74 -10.54
CA PRO A 274 -0.57 -6.44 -9.88
C PRO A 274 0.76 -6.13 -9.22
N VAL A 275 1.09 -4.85 -9.17
CA VAL A 275 2.30 -4.36 -8.51
C VAL A 275 1.92 -3.70 -7.20
N VAL A 276 2.49 -4.18 -6.10
CA VAL A 276 2.41 -3.51 -4.80
C VAL A 276 3.11 -2.16 -4.89
N TYR A 277 2.39 -1.08 -4.58
CA TYR A 277 2.89 0.28 -4.73
C TYR A 277 2.28 1.23 -3.69
N ASP A 278 3.00 2.33 -3.41
CA ASP A 278 2.63 3.45 -2.51
C ASP A 278 1.96 3.02 -1.19
N LEU A 279 2.77 2.60 -0.22
CA LEU A 279 2.29 2.00 1.05
C LEU A 279 2.37 2.98 2.23
N ASP A 280 2.58 4.28 1.98
CA ASP A 280 2.82 5.29 3.01
C ASP A 280 1.61 5.55 3.93
N LEU A 281 0.41 5.19 3.48
CA LEU A 281 -0.85 5.27 4.23
C LEU A 281 -1.28 3.95 4.87
N ALA A 282 -0.51 2.88 4.71
CA ALA A 282 -0.77 1.63 5.41
C ALA A 282 -0.73 1.84 6.92
N THR A 283 -1.68 1.27 7.65
CA THR A 283 -1.74 1.34 9.12
C THR A 283 -0.49 0.77 9.78
N MET A 284 0.12 -0.28 9.20
CA MET A 284 1.42 -0.81 9.63
C MET A 284 2.55 0.24 9.53
N VAL A 285 2.41 1.23 8.65
CA VAL A 285 3.38 2.33 8.46
C VAL A 285 3.05 3.48 9.39
N ASN A 286 1.83 4.00 9.32
CA ASN A 286 1.49 5.27 9.95
C ASN A 286 0.87 5.15 11.37
N GLY A 287 0.53 3.93 11.81
CA GLY A 287 -0.07 3.64 13.11
C GLY A 287 -1.49 4.19 13.31
N LYS A 288 -2.12 4.77 12.28
CA LYS A 288 -3.47 5.31 12.34
C LYS A 288 -4.42 4.44 11.55
N LEU A 289 -5.32 3.76 12.26
CA LEU A 289 -6.47 3.12 11.63
C LEU A 289 -7.22 4.09 10.73
N ALA A 290 -7.50 3.68 9.50
CA ALA A 290 -8.42 4.40 8.65
C ALA A 290 -9.78 4.51 9.36
N GLN A 291 -10.42 5.68 9.31
CA GLN A 291 -11.69 5.95 10.02
C GLN A 291 -12.79 4.93 9.67
N ARG A 292 -12.70 4.25 8.52
CA ARG A 292 -13.60 3.15 8.14
C ARG A 292 -13.70 2.04 9.20
N GLY A 293 -12.66 1.79 10.00
CA GLY A 293 -12.66 0.77 11.05
C GLY A 293 -13.51 1.09 12.29
N GLN A 294 -14.02 2.32 12.44
CA GLN A 294 -14.81 2.72 13.62
C GLN A 294 -16.32 2.51 13.45
N ARG A 295 -16.81 2.39 12.22
CA ARG A 295 -18.21 2.03 11.93
C ARG A 295 -18.34 0.50 11.86
N GLY A 296 -19.29 -0.07 12.58
CA GLY A 296 -19.63 -1.50 12.46
C GLY A 296 -18.97 -2.44 13.49
N VAL A 297 -18.53 -1.94 14.65
CA VAL A 297 -18.19 -2.80 15.80
C VAL A 297 -19.45 -3.56 16.24
N ASN A 298 -19.60 -4.78 15.75
CA ASN A 298 -20.69 -5.66 16.11
C ASN A 298 -20.22 -6.70 17.14
N ALA A 299 -20.68 -6.57 18.38
CA ALA A 299 -20.33 -7.46 19.48
C ALA A 299 -20.67 -8.94 19.19
N TYR A 300 -21.68 -9.22 18.36
CA TYR A 300 -22.00 -10.59 17.94
C TYR A 300 -20.84 -11.23 17.16
N PHE A 301 -20.10 -10.44 16.39
CA PHE A 301 -18.91 -10.91 15.68
C PHE A 301 -17.65 -10.86 16.55
N GLY A 302 -17.74 -10.49 17.83
CA GLY A 302 -16.61 -10.36 18.74
C GLY A 302 -15.57 -9.33 18.33
N LEU A 303 -15.97 -8.29 17.59
CA LEU A 303 -15.08 -7.28 17.00
C LEU A 303 -14.92 -6.05 17.90
N ASN A 304 -14.62 -6.26 19.19
CA ASN A 304 -14.52 -5.17 20.17
C ASN A 304 -13.24 -4.33 20.01
N ASP A 305 -12.23 -4.87 19.31
CA ASP A 305 -11.01 -4.15 18.97
C ASP A 305 -11.14 -3.56 17.55
N PRO A 306 -10.99 -2.23 17.37
CA PRO A 306 -11.11 -1.59 16.07
C PRO A 306 -10.14 -2.08 14.99
N GLU A 307 -8.94 -2.55 15.36
CA GLU A 307 -7.98 -3.10 14.40
C GLU A 307 -8.43 -4.48 13.91
N ILE A 308 -8.93 -5.33 14.82
CA ILE A 308 -9.52 -6.62 14.46
C ILE A 308 -10.76 -6.39 13.59
N ALA A 309 -11.62 -5.43 13.96
CA ALA A 309 -12.79 -5.05 13.17
C ALA A 309 -12.40 -4.59 11.75
N GLY A 310 -11.38 -3.74 11.64
CA GLY A 310 -10.85 -3.26 10.37
C GLY A 310 -10.35 -4.39 9.47
N LEU A 311 -9.55 -5.33 10.01
CA LEU A 311 -9.10 -6.49 9.25
C LEU A 311 -10.26 -7.37 8.80
N VAL A 312 -11.17 -7.72 9.72
CA VAL A 312 -12.28 -8.64 9.44
C VAL A 312 -13.20 -8.04 8.37
N ARG A 313 -13.47 -6.74 8.45
CA ARG A 313 -14.21 -6.01 7.42
C ARG A 313 -13.48 -6.04 6.08
N ALA A 314 -12.18 -5.72 6.05
CA ALA A 314 -11.40 -5.78 4.81
C ALA A 314 -11.46 -7.17 4.18
N MET A 315 -11.21 -8.23 4.95
CA MET A 315 -11.29 -9.62 4.47
C MET A 315 -12.69 -10.01 3.98
N ALA A 316 -13.74 -9.52 4.65
CA ALA A 316 -15.12 -9.72 4.21
C ALA A 316 -15.43 -9.02 2.89
N GLU A 317 -14.99 -7.77 2.70
CA GLU A 317 -15.11 -7.05 1.44
C GLU A 317 -14.37 -7.80 0.31
N LEU A 318 -13.23 -8.43 0.60
CA LEU A 318 -12.53 -9.25 -0.41
C LEU A 318 -13.32 -10.46 -0.88
N ARG A 319 -14.22 -11.02 -0.04
CA ARG A 319 -15.10 -12.14 -0.45
C ARG A 319 -16.17 -11.73 -1.46
N GLN A 320 -16.42 -10.43 -1.62
CA GLN A 320 -17.23 -9.91 -2.72
C GLN A 320 -16.43 -9.79 -4.02
N LYS A 321 -15.09 -9.77 -3.95
CA LYS A 321 -14.21 -9.57 -5.11
C LYS A 321 -13.57 -10.86 -5.62
N VAL A 322 -13.23 -11.81 -4.77
CA VAL A 322 -12.55 -13.05 -5.17
C VAL A 322 -13.13 -14.24 -4.42
N SER A 323 -12.99 -15.43 -5.01
CA SER A 323 -13.49 -16.67 -4.40
C SER A 323 -12.85 -16.93 -3.03
N LYS A 324 -13.62 -17.55 -2.12
CA LYS A 324 -13.12 -17.96 -0.81
C LYS A 324 -11.94 -18.93 -0.90
N GLN A 325 -11.91 -19.77 -1.94
CA GLN A 325 -10.79 -20.68 -2.19
C GLN A 325 -9.50 -19.90 -2.45
N SER A 326 -9.52 -18.94 -3.38
CA SER A 326 -8.36 -18.10 -3.71
C SER A 326 -7.90 -17.27 -2.50
N LEU A 327 -8.84 -16.75 -1.68
CA LEU A 327 -8.52 -16.08 -0.42
C LEU A 327 -7.87 -17.02 0.60
N SER A 328 -8.36 -18.25 0.73
CA SER A 328 -7.79 -19.23 1.67
C SER A 328 -6.36 -19.57 1.29
N LEU A 329 -6.06 -19.78 0.00
CA LEU A 329 -4.70 -20.00 -0.48
C LEU A 329 -3.77 -18.81 -0.20
N ALA A 330 -4.28 -17.58 -0.33
CA ALA A 330 -3.53 -16.37 0.00
C ALA A 330 -3.25 -16.25 1.51
N VAL A 331 -4.23 -16.55 2.36
CA VAL A 331 -4.07 -16.60 3.83
C VAL A 331 -3.05 -17.68 4.22
N ASP A 332 -3.18 -18.89 3.68
CA ASP A 332 -2.25 -20.00 3.91
C ASP A 332 -0.82 -19.60 3.56
N ARG A 333 -0.63 -18.87 2.46
CA ARG A 333 0.69 -18.36 2.06
C ARG A 333 1.29 -17.44 3.13
N VAL A 334 0.51 -16.54 3.73
CA VAL A 334 0.98 -15.66 4.82
C VAL A 334 1.31 -16.49 6.06
N VAL A 335 0.44 -17.43 6.44
CA VAL A 335 0.65 -18.33 7.59
C VAL A 335 1.94 -19.13 7.44
N GLN A 336 2.18 -19.71 6.26
CA GLN A 336 3.40 -20.45 5.95
C GLN A 336 4.67 -19.59 6.04
N MET A 337 4.56 -18.29 5.74
CA MET A 337 5.69 -17.36 5.79
C MET A 337 5.86 -16.65 7.14
N LYS A 338 5.07 -16.99 8.16
CA LYS A 338 5.05 -16.32 9.49
C LYS A 338 6.45 -16.10 10.07
N ASP A 339 7.25 -17.15 10.20
CA ASP A 339 8.56 -17.05 10.86
C ASP A 339 9.54 -16.21 10.03
N THR A 340 9.48 -16.32 8.70
CA THR A 340 10.26 -15.47 7.80
C THR A 340 9.86 -14.00 7.96
N LEU A 341 8.56 -13.69 8.03
CA LEU A 341 8.07 -12.34 8.22
C LEU A 341 8.50 -11.78 9.59
N LEU A 342 8.41 -12.56 10.68
CA LEU A 342 8.92 -12.15 11.99
C LEU A 342 10.42 -11.84 11.95
N ASN A 343 11.22 -12.67 11.29
CA ASN A 343 12.66 -12.45 11.10
C ASN A 343 12.93 -11.16 10.29
N VAL A 344 12.14 -10.87 9.25
CA VAL A 344 12.23 -9.60 8.51
C VAL A 344 11.97 -8.41 9.44
N ILE A 345 10.94 -8.46 10.28
CA ILE A 345 10.63 -7.38 11.23
C ILE A 345 11.82 -7.16 12.16
N ASP A 346 12.34 -8.23 12.77
CA ASP A 346 13.41 -8.13 13.77
C ASP A 346 14.72 -7.63 13.18
N ALA A 347 15.06 -8.09 11.98
CA ALA A 347 16.26 -7.67 11.25
C ALA A 347 16.16 -6.26 10.64
N SER A 348 14.97 -5.66 10.59
CA SER A 348 14.78 -4.36 9.94
C SER A 348 15.43 -3.20 10.70
N PRO A 349 15.81 -2.11 9.99
CA PRO A 349 16.28 -0.88 10.64
C PRO A 349 15.15 -0.02 11.22
N VAL A 350 13.90 -0.50 11.16
CA VAL A 350 12.74 0.19 11.75
C VAL A 350 12.90 0.31 13.26
N GLU A 351 12.47 1.41 13.83
CA GLU A 351 12.51 1.62 15.28
C GLU A 351 11.54 0.69 16.03
N ALA A 352 11.74 0.54 17.34
CA ALA A 352 11.01 -0.43 18.16
C ALA A 352 9.47 -0.29 18.07
N GLN A 353 8.96 0.93 18.01
CA GLN A 353 7.52 1.18 17.87
C GLN A 353 6.98 0.65 16.54
N GLY A 354 7.63 0.95 15.42
CA GLY A 354 7.25 0.43 14.10
C GLY A 354 7.36 -1.10 14.02
N LYS A 355 8.39 -1.71 14.64
CA LYS A 355 8.51 -3.18 14.74
C LYS A 355 7.36 -3.80 15.52
N ASN A 356 7.01 -3.22 16.67
CA ASN A 356 5.90 -3.70 17.49
C ASN A 356 4.56 -3.57 16.75
N LEU A 357 4.36 -2.46 16.03
CA LEU A 357 3.20 -2.25 15.19
C LEU A 357 3.10 -3.31 14.08
N ALA A 358 4.19 -3.59 13.35
CA ALA A 358 4.22 -4.63 12.33
C ALA A 358 3.95 -6.04 12.90
N LYS A 359 4.50 -6.36 14.08
CA LYS A 359 4.21 -7.62 14.79
C LYS A 359 2.74 -7.72 15.17
N LYS A 360 2.16 -6.63 15.68
CA LYS A 360 0.74 -6.55 16.03
C LYS A 360 -0.15 -6.82 14.81
N HIS A 361 0.11 -6.16 13.68
CA HIS A 361 -0.61 -6.41 12.42
C HIS A 361 -0.52 -7.87 11.97
N LEU A 362 0.69 -8.45 11.96
CA LEU A 362 0.88 -9.84 11.60
C LEU A 362 0.13 -10.78 12.55
N GLN A 363 0.19 -10.52 13.87
CA GLN A 363 -0.53 -11.31 14.86
C GLN A 363 -2.05 -11.25 14.66
N ILE A 364 -2.62 -10.04 14.54
CA ILE A 364 -4.05 -9.84 14.30
C ILE A 364 -4.48 -10.57 13.03
N PHE A 365 -3.68 -10.49 11.96
CA PHE A 365 -3.93 -11.21 10.72
C PHE A 365 -3.98 -12.73 10.93
N LEU A 366 -2.96 -13.30 11.57
CA LEU A 366 -2.86 -14.75 11.79
C LEU A 366 -4.00 -15.28 12.68
N GLU A 367 -4.44 -14.49 13.66
CA GLU A 367 -5.47 -14.91 14.61
C GLU A 367 -6.91 -14.75 14.05
N ASN A 368 -7.12 -13.88 13.05
CA ASN A 368 -8.48 -13.48 12.65
C ASN A 368 -8.82 -13.66 11.16
N SER A 369 -7.85 -13.91 10.28
CA SER A 369 -8.11 -14.05 8.83
C SER A 369 -9.01 -15.25 8.50
N GLU A 370 -8.72 -16.44 9.03
CA GLU A 370 -9.57 -17.63 8.86
C GLU A 370 -10.98 -17.41 9.41
N ARG A 371 -11.08 -16.77 10.58
CA ARG A 371 -12.35 -16.42 11.20
C ARG A 371 -13.18 -15.53 10.27
N ALA A 372 -12.57 -14.51 9.65
CA ALA A 372 -13.26 -13.65 8.68
C ALA A 372 -13.80 -14.44 7.47
N LEU A 373 -13.05 -15.43 6.98
CA LEU A 373 -13.47 -16.31 5.88
C LEU A 373 -14.52 -17.36 6.30
N SER A 374 -14.65 -17.63 7.60
CA SER A 374 -15.57 -18.63 8.15
C SER A 374 -17.04 -18.16 8.21
N TYR A 375 -17.30 -16.84 8.21
CA TYR A 375 -18.65 -16.33 8.32
C TYR A 375 -19.54 -16.77 7.16
N ASN A 376 -20.82 -16.96 7.43
CA ASN A 376 -21.79 -17.11 6.36
C ASN A 376 -21.95 -15.76 5.64
N VAL A 377 -22.44 -15.81 4.42
CA VAL A 377 -22.71 -14.62 3.61
C VAL A 377 -24.10 -14.69 3.02
N ILE A 378 -24.63 -13.52 2.69
CA ILE A 378 -25.78 -13.41 1.80
C ILE A 378 -25.34 -13.86 0.40
N ALA A 379 -26.01 -14.87 -0.15
CA ALA A 379 -25.64 -15.55 -1.39
C ALA A 379 -26.68 -15.39 -2.51
N VAL A 380 -27.60 -14.43 -2.35
CA VAL A 380 -28.62 -14.08 -3.33
C VAL A 380 -28.75 -12.56 -3.42
N GLU A 381 -29.08 -12.06 -4.61
CA GLU A 381 -29.41 -10.65 -4.80
C GLU A 381 -30.75 -10.30 -4.17
N GLY A 382 -30.88 -9.06 -3.68
CA GLY A 382 -32.13 -8.53 -3.15
C GLY A 382 -32.62 -9.20 -1.85
N ALA A 383 -31.74 -9.90 -1.14
CA ALA A 383 -32.09 -10.47 0.17
C ALA A 383 -32.52 -9.36 1.12
N ASN A 384 -33.72 -9.46 1.68
CA ASN A 384 -34.20 -8.50 2.66
C ASN A 384 -33.88 -8.96 4.08
N LEU A 385 -33.32 -8.06 4.88
CA LEU A 385 -33.28 -8.19 6.33
C LEU A 385 -34.64 -7.75 6.88
N LEU A 386 -35.32 -8.64 7.60
CA LEU A 386 -36.66 -8.42 8.14
C LEU A 386 -36.61 -8.21 9.65
N ALA A 387 -37.55 -7.41 10.19
CA ALA A 387 -37.66 -7.18 11.63
C ALA A 387 -38.30 -8.34 12.41
N ASP A 388 -39.09 -9.18 11.73
CA ASP A 388 -39.75 -10.36 12.29
C ASP A 388 -39.75 -11.51 11.27
N SER A 389 -39.88 -12.72 11.78
CA SER A 389 -40.02 -13.99 11.06
C SER A 389 -41.43 -14.30 10.54
N ASN A 390 -42.43 -13.44 10.84
CA ASN A 390 -43.82 -13.66 10.43
C ASN A 390 -44.11 -13.08 9.03
N ASP A 391 -44.26 -13.94 8.03
CA ASP A 391 -44.50 -13.60 6.62
C ASP A 391 -45.59 -12.55 6.38
N ASN A 392 -46.66 -12.58 7.18
CA ASN A 392 -47.84 -11.76 6.95
C ASN A 392 -47.67 -10.29 7.42
N ALA A 393 -46.59 -9.98 8.16
CA ALA A 393 -46.37 -8.65 8.74
C ALA A 393 -44.90 -8.21 8.80
N ALA A 394 -43.98 -9.01 8.24
CA ALA A 394 -42.55 -8.75 8.34
C ALA A 394 -42.19 -7.40 7.67
N LYS A 395 -41.91 -6.40 8.51
CA LYS A 395 -41.40 -5.12 8.05
C LYS A 395 -39.95 -5.30 7.59
N LYS A 396 -39.69 -4.97 6.33
CA LYS A 396 -38.33 -4.86 5.80
C LYS A 396 -37.56 -3.81 6.61
N ILE A 397 -36.41 -4.22 7.15
CA ILE A 397 -35.40 -3.31 7.70
C ILE A 397 -34.61 -2.75 6.53
N GLU A 398 -33.94 -3.61 5.76
CA GLU A 398 -33.02 -3.20 4.69
C GLU A 398 -32.82 -4.32 3.65
N SER A 399 -32.33 -3.98 2.45
CA SER A 399 -31.76 -4.93 1.48
C SER A 399 -30.28 -5.21 1.80
N LEU A 400 -29.91 -6.46 1.98
CA LEU A 400 -28.51 -6.87 2.10
C LEU A 400 -27.89 -7.15 0.73
N ARG A 401 -26.62 -6.82 0.58
CA ARG A 401 -25.86 -7.08 -0.65
C ARG A 401 -25.38 -8.54 -0.68
N PRO A 402 -25.20 -9.14 -1.88
CA PRO A 402 -24.43 -10.37 -1.99
C PRO A 402 -23.05 -10.22 -1.32
N GLY A 403 -22.63 -11.24 -0.59
CA GLY A 403 -21.37 -11.27 0.16
C GLY A 403 -21.41 -10.58 1.53
N THR A 404 -22.50 -9.89 1.91
CA THR A 404 -22.63 -9.32 3.27
C THR A 404 -22.48 -10.44 4.31
N PRO A 405 -21.50 -10.35 5.24
CA PRO A 405 -21.30 -11.40 6.22
C PRO A 405 -22.40 -11.42 7.27
N VAL A 406 -22.84 -12.63 7.62
CA VAL A 406 -23.87 -12.88 8.61
C VAL A 406 -23.45 -13.98 9.58
N MET A 407 -23.85 -13.81 10.84
CA MET A 407 -23.75 -14.85 11.87
C MET A 407 -25.16 -15.37 12.16
N ILE A 408 -25.38 -16.68 11.97
CA ILE A 408 -26.65 -17.31 12.30
C ILE A 408 -26.75 -17.42 13.82
N LEU A 409 -27.73 -16.74 14.41
CA LEU A 409 -28.01 -16.76 15.84
C LEU A 409 -29.00 -17.89 16.17
N LYS A 410 -30.02 -18.06 15.34
CA LYS A 410 -31.08 -19.05 15.54
C LYS A 410 -31.77 -19.42 14.23
N GLU A 411 -32.29 -20.65 14.19
CA GLU A 411 -33.15 -21.15 13.13
C GLU A 411 -34.63 -21.06 13.54
N ILE A 412 -35.47 -20.42 12.72
CA ILE A 412 -36.90 -20.21 13.00
C ILE A 412 -37.71 -20.42 11.71
N GLY A 413 -38.37 -21.57 11.59
CA GLY A 413 -39.20 -21.90 10.43
C GLY A 413 -38.37 -21.88 9.13
N GLN A 414 -38.74 -21.01 8.19
CA GLN A 414 -38.03 -20.81 6.91
C GLN A 414 -36.97 -19.69 6.96
N TYR A 415 -36.75 -19.09 8.13
CA TYR A 415 -35.81 -17.99 8.35
C TYR A 415 -34.64 -18.41 9.23
N TYR A 416 -33.53 -17.71 9.03
CA TYR A 416 -32.48 -17.56 10.03
C TYR A 416 -32.64 -16.21 10.71
N GLN A 417 -32.59 -16.18 12.03
CA GLN A 417 -32.26 -14.97 12.76
C GLN A 417 -30.75 -14.78 12.66
N VAL A 418 -30.31 -13.65 12.13
CA VAL A 418 -28.90 -13.37 11.84
C VAL A 418 -28.45 -12.06 12.47
N ALA A 419 -27.20 -12.02 12.92
CA ALA A 419 -26.47 -10.76 13.06
C ALA A 419 -25.74 -10.43 11.76
N VAL A 420 -25.73 -9.16 11.37
CA VAL A 420 -25.14 -8.64 10.13
C VAL A 420 -23.87 -7.86 10.44
N LEU A 421 -22.80 -8.12 9.68
CA LEU A 421 -21.63 -7.26 9.67
C LEU A 421 -21.79 -6.26 8.53
N ASP A 422 -22.14 -5.02 8.88
CA ASP A 422 -22.37 -3.97 7.89
C ASP A 422 -21.04 -3.45 7.33
N LEU A 423 -20.75 -3.84 6.10
CA LEU A 423 -19.51 -3.48 5.39
C LEU A 423 -19.59 -2.10 4.75
N HIS A 424 -20.78 -1.59 4.44
CA HIS A 424 -20.94 -0.44 3.54
C HIS A 424 -21.73 0.71 4.18
N GLY A 425 -22.14 0.55 5.45
CA GLY A 425 -23.08 1.48 6.07
C GLY A 425 -24.47 1.33 5.46
N ASP A 426 -24.81 0.11 5.02
CA ASP A 426 -26.13 -0.20 4.47
C ASP A 426 -27.22 -0.07 5.53
N LEU A 427 -26.88 -0.28 6.81
CA LEU A 427 -27.82 -0.14 7.91
C LEU A 427 -27.83 1.32 8.42
N GLU A 428 -29.01 1.80 8.82
CA GLU A 428 -29.14 3.11 9.45
C GLU A 428 -28.18 3.24 10.66
N GLU A 429 -27.67 4.45 10.89
CA GLU A 429 -26.86 4.75 12.06
C GLU A 429 -27.67 4.41 13.32
N ASN A 430 -27.19 3.46 14.12
CA ASN A 430 -27.84 2.85 15.31
C ASN A 430 -28.90 1.77 15.06
N ALA A 431 -29.08 1.29 13.81
CA ALA A 431 -29.90 0.12 13.56
C ALA A 431 -29.39 -1.09 14.35
N THR A 432 -30.31 -1.90 14.88
CA THR A 432 -29.93 -3.18 15.47
C THR A 432 -29.43 -4.08 14.35
N PRO A 433 -28.19 -4.59 14.39
CA PRO A 433 -27.63 -5.38 13.30
C PRO A 433 -28.17 -6.82 13.32
N VAL A 434 -29.37 -7.04 13.86
CA VAL A 434 -30.00 -8.35 14.00
C VAL A 434 -31.38 -8.31 13.36
N GLY A 435 -31.66 -9.31 12.51
CA GLY A 435 -32.95 -9.47 11.87
C GLY A 435 -33.12 -10.88 11.34
N TYR A 436 -34.06 -11.04 10.42
CA TYR A 436 -34.40 -12.33 9.83
C TYR A 436 -34.14 -12.32 8.33
N VAL A 437 -33.55 -13.40 7.82
CA VAL A 437 -33.31 -13.62 6.39
C VAL A 437 -33.80 -15.01 5.99
N PRO A 438 -34.34 -15.20 4.78
CA PRO A 438 -34.73 -16.53 4.31
C PRO A 438 -33.55 -17.49 4.34
N LYS A 439 -33.76 -18.75 4.75
CA LYS A 439 -32.68 -19.74 4.81
C LYS A 439 -31.94 -19.92 3.48
N GLY A 440 -32.67 -19.88 2.37
CA GLY A 440 -32.11 -19.98 1.02
C GLY A 440 -31.27 -18.78 0.59
N ALA A 441 -31.27 -17.69 1.36
CA ALA A 441 -30.46 -16.50 1.07
C ALA A 441 -29.05 -16.57 1.68
N VAL A 442 -28.78 -17.53 2.58
CA VAL A 442 -27.52 -17.62 3.34
C VAL A 442 -26.71 -18.83 2.87
N ALA A 443 -25.42 -18.62 2.59
CA ALA A 443 -24.50 -19.71 2.28
C ALA A 443 -23.14 -19.50 2.94
N THR A 444 -22.31 -20.55 2.94
CA THR A 444 -20.93 -20.50 3.44
C THR A 444 -19.97 -19.81 2.50
N ASP A 445 -20.36 -19.62 1.24
CA ASP A 445 -19.59 -18.95 0.20
C ASP A 445 -20.49 -18.21 -0.79
N LEU A 446 -19.94 -17.21 -1.47
CA LEU A 446 -20.63 -16.44 -2.49
C LEU A 446 -20.53 -17.18 -3.83
N PRO A 447 -21.66 -17.43 -4.54
CA PRO A 447 -21.61 -17.99 -5.87
C PRO A 447 -20.75 -17.14 -6.81
N THR A 448 -19.94 -17.78 -7.66
CA THR A 448 -19.05 -17.09 -8.61
C THR A 448 -19.79 -16.09 -9.50
N SER A 449 -21.05 -16.38 -9.85
CA SER A 449 -21.90 -15.48 -10.63
C SER A 449 -22.26 -14.17 -9.91
N LEU A 450 -22.07 -14.11 -8.59
CA LEU A 450 -22.35 -12.92 -7.76
C LEU A 450 -21.06 -12.21 -7.31
N LEU A 451 -19.87 -12.73 -7.65
CA LEU A 451 -18.62 -12.02 -7.40
C LEU A 451 -18.58 -10.74 -8.25
N GLY A 452 -18.20 -9.64 -7.61
CA GLY A 452 -18.14 -8.32 -8.23
C GLY A 452 -19.49 -7.65 -8.48
N ILE A 453 -20.60 -8.23 -8.00
CA ILE A 453 -21.90 -7.56 -8.07
C ILE A 453 -22.03 -6.59 -6.90
N VAL A 454 -22.22 -5.32 -7.23
CA VAL A 454 -22.53 -4.28 -6.26
C VAL A 454 -23.83 -3.63 -6.67
N ASP A 455 -24.70 -3.47 -5.69
CA ASP A 455 -25.95 -2.76 -5.86
C ASP A 455 -25.67 -1.27 -6.10
N ASN A 456 -26.52 -0.61 -6.88
CA ASN A 456 -26.42 0.79 -7.32
C ASN A 456 -26.46 1.82 -6.18
N ARG A 457 -26.52 1.41 -4.91
CA ARG A 457 -26.65 2.28 -3.73
C ARG A 457 -25.43 3.15 -3.43
N GLU A 458 -24.29 2.88 -4.06
CA GLU A 458 -23.09 3.74 -4.00
C GLU A 458 -22.96 4.69 -5.19
N MET A 459 -23.94 4.72 -6.11
CA MET A 459 -24.03 5.67 -7.22
C MET A 459 -25.00 6.81 -6.89
#